data_AF-A0AAN5MJ54-F1
#
_entry.id   AF-A0AAN5MJ54-F1
#
_cell.length_a   1.000
_cell.length_b   1.000
_cell.length_c   1.000
_cell.angle_alpha   90.00
_cell.angle_beta   90.00
_cell.angle_gamma   90.00
#
_symmetry.space_group_name_H-M   'P 1'
#
loop_
_entity.id
_entity.type
_entity.pdbx_description
1 polymer ?
#
loop_
_entity_poly.entity_id
_entity_poly.type
_entity_poly.pdbx_seq_one_letter_code
_entity_poly.pdbx_strand_id
1 'polypeptide(L)'
;MDIRFLKSVFCKSGSRQMTHSVQTLVFLRHGEKPDNDSGQLTGKGLHRALALADLLITRYGRADALYAAAPKQSKLGNSLRSLQTITPVAIRLSLPVHLEFHAKETKALRDALLDKAHHRHTVFVVWEHDNLIRVVRDILKQTGGDYAGIPAWPRDDFDSLWVLTIIRKNGEINIAFTRETQGLNNLNDYYS
;
A
#
# COMPACT_ATOMS: atom_id res chain seq x y z
N MET A 1 -65.09 -27.70 0.15
CA MET A 1 -63.61 -27.69 0.18
C MET A 1 -63.21 -26.26 -0.10
N ASP A 2 -62.94 -25.47 0.93
CA ASP A 2 -62.68 -24.04 0.79
C ASP A 2 -61.58 -23.64 1.77
N ILE A 3 -60.41 -23.29 1.24
CA ILE A 3 -59.18 -23.03 2.01
C ILE A 3 -58.92 -21.52 1.93
N ARG A 4 -59.24 -20.81 3.00
CA ARG A 4 -58.86 -19.39 3.17
C ARG A 4 -57.37 -19.30 3.50
N PHE A 5 -56.57 -18.76 2.58
CA PHE A 5 -55.18 -18.39 2.82
C PHE A 5 -55.12 -16.96 3.41
N LEU A 6 -54.74 -16.83 4.68
CA LEU A 6 -54.30 -15.56 5.27
C LEU A 6 -52.92 -15.21 4.70
N LYS A 7 -52.83 -14.12 3.93
CA LYS A 7 -51.55 -13.49 3.57
C LYS A 7 -51.07 -12.64 4.75
N SER A 8 -50.14 -13.17 5.53
CA SER A 8 -49.35 -12.37 6.48
C SER A 8 -48.40 -11.47 5.69
N VAL A 9 -48.58 -10.16 5.77
CA VAL A 9 -47.64 -9.16 5.25
C VAL A 9 -46.62 -8.87 6.35
N PHE A 10 -45.44 -9.48 6.25
CA PHE A 10 -44.28 -9.07 7.03
C PHE A 10 -43.62 -7.87 6.34
N CYS A 11 -43.81 -6.68 6.91
CA CYS A 11 -42.99 -5.52 6.57
C CYS A 11 -41.61 -5.69 7.23
N LYS A 12 -40.59 -6.10 6.48
CA LYS A 12 -39.20 -6.04 6.95
C LYS A 12 -38.75 -4.58 6.93
N SER A 13 -38.76 -3.91 8.08
CA SER A 13 -38.01 -2.66 8.24
C SER A 13 -36.52 -3.00 8.21
N GLY A 14 -35.90 -2.91 7.02
CA GLY A 14 -34.45 -3.00 6.91
C GLY A 14 -33.81 -1.74 7.49
N SER A 15 -33.21 -1.85 8.67
CA SER A 15 -32.29 -0.82 9.15
C SER A 15 -31.12 -0.75 8.17
N ARG A 16 -31.00 0.34 7.42
CA ARG A 16 -29.85 0.60 6.55
C ARG A 16 -28.63 0.79 7.46
N GLN A 17 -27.81 -0.25 7.58
CA GLN A 17 -26.59 -0.18 8.36
C GLN A 17 -25.67 0.85 7.69
N MET A 18 -25.36 1.93 8.41
CA MET A 18 -24.50 2.99 7.93
C MET A 18 -23.11 2.40 7.68
N THR A 19 -22.73 2.26 6.41
CA THR A 19 -21.43 1.71 6.04
C THR A 19 -20.39 2.81 6.21
N HIS A 20 -19.61 2.72 7.29
CA HIS A 20 -18.43 3.57 7.52
C HIS A 20 -17.17 2.71 7.53
N SER A 21 -16.18 3.04 6.69
CA SER A 21 -14.88 2.37 6.68
C SER A 21 -13.76 3.36 6.37
N VAL A 22 -12.59 3.12 6.96
CA VAL A 22 -11.38 3.90 6.74
C VAL A 22 -10.29 2.95 6.28
N GLN A 23 -9.68 3.28 5.15
CA GLN A 23 -8.56 2.54 4.58
C GLN A 23 -7.36 3.47 4.51
N THR A 24 -6.20 2.98 4.96
CA THR A 24 -4.93 3.72 4.93
C THR A 24 -3.96 2.97 4.04
N LEU A 25 -3.51 3.59 2.95
CA LEU A 25 -2.50 3.04 2.06
C LEU A 25 -1.21 3.84 2.22
N VAL A 26 -0.15 3.19 2.70
CA VAL A 26 1.17 3.81 2.89
C VAL A 26 2.10 3.29 1.80
N PHE A 27 2.45 4.17 0.87
CA PHE A 27 3.36 3.89 -0.22
C PHE A 27 4.75 4.37 0.13
N LEU A 28 5.73 3.50 -0.06
CA LEU A 28 7.14 3.81 0.13
C LEU A 28 7.96 3.19 -0.99
N ARG A 29 9.03 3.88 -1.35
CA ARG A 29 10.00 3.33 -2.30
C ARG A 29 10.84 2.25 -1.62
N HIS A 30 11.32 1.28 -2.41
CA HIS A 30 12.41 0.41 -1.95
C HIS A 30 13.60 1.25 -1.43
N GLY A 31 14.40 0.72 -0.50
CA GLY A 31 15.57 1.40 0.05
C GLY A 31 16.69 1.66 -0.96
N GLU A 32 17.76 2.32 -0.52
CA GLU A 32 18.90 2.71 -1.35
C GLU A 32 19.49 1.52 -2.11
N LYS A 33 19.95 1.79 -3.34
CA LYS A 33 20.46 0.79 -4.26
C LYS A 33 21.80 1.21 -4.86
N PRO A 34 22.68 0.26 -5.20
CA PRO A 34 23.87 0.56 -5.98
C PRO A 34 23.49 0.96 -7.41
N ASP A 35 24.40 1.64 -8.10
CA ASP A 35 24.27 1.91 -9.53
C ASP A 35 24.79 0.73 -10.35
N ASN A 36 24.09 -0.40 -10.23
CA ASN A 36 24.36 -1.62 -10.99
C ASN A 36 23.10 -2.50 -11.10
N ASP A 37 23.24 -3.61 -11.84
CA ASP A 37 22.16 -4.56 -12.15
C ASP A 37 22.08 -5.75 -11.18
N SER A 38 22.65 -5.63 -9.97
CA SER A 38 22.59 -6.71 -8.97
C SER A 38 21.17 -7.04 -8.50
N GLY A 39 20.25 -6.08 -8.61
CA GLY A 39 18.91 -6.17 -8.05
C GLY A 39 18.85 -6.07 -6.52
N GLN A 40 19.96 -5.73 -5.86
CA GLN A 40 20.10 -5.68 -4.40
C GLN A 40 19.97 -4.26 -3.83
N LEU A 41 19.70 -4.15 -2.53
CA LEU A 41 19.89 -2.93 -1.75
C LEU A 41 21.40 -2.67 -1.48
N THR A 42 21.75 -1.43 -1.14
CA THR A 42 23.06 -1.15 -0.49
C THR A 42 23.02 -1.51 1.01
N GLY A 43 24.16 -1.42 1.70
CA GLY A 43 24.21 -1.52 3.17
C GLY A 43 23.29 -0.50 3.83
N LYS A 44 23.32 0.77 3.40
CA LYS A 44 22.40 1.81 3.82
C LYS A 44 20.93 1.46 3.54
N GLY A 45 20.63 0.90 2.37
CA GLY A 45 19.27 0.47 2.02
C GLY A 45 18.75 -0.64 2.94
N LEU A 46 19.60 -1.59 3.33
CA LEU A 46 19.26 -2.61 4.32
C LEU A 46 19.07 -2.00 5.72
N HIS A 47 19.92 -1.06 6.14
CA HIS A 47 19.77 -0.33 7.40
C HIS A 47 18.42 0.42 7.44
N ARG A 48 18.05 1.10 6.36
CA ARG A 48 16.74 1.74 6.21
C ARG A 48 15.60 0.73 6.34
N ALA A 49 15.70 -0.42 5.68
CA ALA A 49 14.70 -1.48 5.78
C ALA A 49 14.47 -1.96 7.23
N LEU A 50 15.55 -2.11 7.99
CA LEU A 50 15.48 -2.49 9.41
C LEU A 50 14.80 -1.38 10.25
N ALA A 51 15.19 -0.12 10.06
CA ALA A 51 14.60 1.02 10.77
C ALA A 51 13.12 1.26 10.42
N LEU A 52 12.72 0.97 9.18
CA LEU A 52 11.33 1.09 8.71
C LEU A 52 10.36 0.21 9.51
N ALA A 53 10.82 -0.90 10.07
CA ALA A 53 9.96 -1.80 10.82
C ALA A 53 9.33 -1.11 12.03
N ASP A 54 10.13 -0.48 12.89
CA ASP A 54 9.61 0.22 14.06
C ASP A 54 8.96 1.55 13.67
N LEU A 55 9.48 2.26 12.66
CA LEU A 55 8.92 3.52 12.18
C LEU A 55 7.47 3.36 11.71
N LEU A 56 7.21 2.41 10.79
CA LEU A 56 5.89 2.23 10.22
C LEU A 56 4.87 1.73 11.25
N ILE A 57 5.28 0.81 12.13
CA ILE A 57 4.43 0.29 13.20
C ILE A 57 4.08 1.39 14.21
N THR A 58 5.05 2.25 14.55
CA THR A 58 4.82 3.36 15.48
C THR A 58 3.87 4.39 14.89
N ARG A 59 3.99 4.71 13.60
CA ARG A 59 3.20 5.77 12.96
C ARG A 59 1.80 5.34 12.55
N TYR A 60 1.66 4.12 12.01
CA TYR A 60 0.41 3.66 11.39
C TYR A 60 -0.21 2.44 12.10
N GLY A 61 0.45 1.92 13.13
CA GLY A 61 0.03 0.70 13.82
C GLY A 61 0.37 -0.57 13.05
N ARG A 62 -0.25 -1.68 13.45
CA ARG A 62 -0.12 -2.95 12.75
C ARG A 62 -0.78 -2.85 11.37
N ALA A 63 -0.02 -3.16 10.32
CA ALA A 63 -0.59 -3.34 8.99
C ALA A 63 -1.47 -4.60 8.93
N ASP A 64 -2.48 -4.57 8.08
CA ASP A 64 -3.34 -5.70 7.76
C ASP A 64 -2.83 -6.46 6.52
N ALA A 65 -2.12 -5.77 5.62
CA ALA A 65 -1.52 -6.37 4.43
C ALA A 65 -0.22 -5.66 4.01
N LEU A 66 0.68 -6.43 3.40
CA LEU A 66 1.97 -5.95 2.90
C LEU A 66 2.10 -6.33 1.43
N TYR A 67 2.40 -5.34 0.57
CA TYR A 67 2.62 -5.55 -0.87
C TYR A 67 4.05 -5.14 -1.25
N ALA A 68 4.69 -5.94 -2.09
CA ALA A 68 5.98 -5.60 -2.68
C ALA A 68 6.07 -6.04 -4.15
N ALA A 69 6.86 -5.31 -4.94
CA ALA A 69 7.08 -5.67 -6.33
C ALA A 69 7.71 -7.05 -6.45
N ALA A 70 6.99 -7.97 -7.10
CA ALA A 70 7.44 -9.33 -7.29
C ALA A 70 8.65 -9.38 -8.23
N PRO A 71 9.77 -10.02 -7.84
CA PRO A 71 10.86 -10.26 -8.77
C PRO A 71 10.43 -11.29 -9.83
N LYS A 72 10.88 -11.11 -11.07
CA LYS A 72 10.75 -12.14 -12.11
C LYS A 72 11.85 -13.17 -11.93
N GLN A 73 11.45 -14.42 -11.70
CA GLN A 73 12.35 -15.55 -11.50
C GLN A 73 13.20 -15.87 -12.75
N SER A 74 12.69 -15.57 -13.95
CA SER A 74 13.35 -15.87 -15.22
C SER A 74 14.51 -14.94 -15.59
N LYS A 75 14.89 -13.99 -14.72
CA LYS A 75 15.95 -13.01 -15.00
C LYS A 75 16.87 -12.83 -13.80
N LEU A 76 18.15 -13.16 -13.96
CA LEU A 76 19.20 -12.84 -12.98
C LEU A 76 19.32 -11.32 -12.81
N GLY A 77 19.60 -10.86 -11.58
CA GLY A 77 19.74 -9.43 -11.28
C GLY A 77 18.41 -8.67 -11.26
N ASN A 78 17.27 -9.38 -11.25
CA ASN A 78 16.00 -8.71 -11.05
C ASN A 78 15.91 -8.12 -9.64
N SER A 79 15.19 -7.00 -9.54
CA SER A 79 15.09 -6.24 -8.29
C SER A 79 14.40 -7.06 -7.20
N LEU A 80 15.14 -7.43 -6.16
CA LEU A 80 14.62 -7.95 -4.89
C LEU A 80 14.32 -6.81 -3.90
N ARG A 81 14.71 -5.58 -4.25
CA ARG A 81 14.77 -4.41 -3.38
C ARG A 81 13.45 -4.13 -2.64
N SER A 82 12.32 -4.19 -3.33
CA SER A 82 11.00 -3.98 -2.71
C SER A 82 10.70 -5.01 -1.62
N LEU A 83 10.94 -6.29 -1.93
CA LEU A 83 10.77 -7.37 -0.98
C LEU A 83 11.72 -7.20 0.21
N GLN A 84 13.02 -7.00 -0.06
CA GLN A 84 14.03 -6.78 0.99
C GLN A 84 13.70 -5.60 1.91
N THR A 85 13.12 -4.53 1.36
CA THR A 85 12.77 -3.33 2.13
C THR A 85 11.60 -3.60 3.10
N ILE A 86 10.60 -4.38 2.70
CA ILE A 86 9.43 -4.67 3.55
C ILE A 86 9.62 -5.89 4.46
N THR A 87 10.57 -6.77 4.15
CA THR A 87 10.77 -8.03 4.90
C THR A 87 10.95 -7.81 6.41
N PRO A 88 11.71 -6.81 6.92
CA PRO A 88 11.80 -6.57 8.36
C PRO A 88 10.45 -6.25 9.01
N VAL A 89 9.58 -5.50 8.33
CA VAL A 89 8.20 -5.23 8.79
C VAL A 89 7.38 -6.52 8.81
N ALA A 90 7.48 -7.33 7.75
CA ALA A 90 6.78 -8.62 7.65
C ALA A 90 7.17 -9.58 8.78
N ILE A 91 8.46 -9.63 9.13
CA ILE A 91 8.98 -10.41 10.26
C ILE A 91 8.41 -9.88 11.58
N ARG A 92 8.48 -8.57 11.83
CA ARG A 92 7.98 -7.95 13.08
C ARG A 92 6.49 -8.16 13.29
N LEU A 93 5.71 -8.20 12.21
CA LEU A 93 4.26 -8.37 12.26
C LEU A 93 3.82 -9.83 12.07
N SER A 94 4.73 -10.77 11.78
CA SER A 94 4.40 -12.14 11.38
C SER A 94 3.35 -12.18 10.27
N LEU A 95 3.53 -11.38 9.22
CA LEU A 95 2.62 -11.27 8.07
C LEU A 95 3.26 -11.81 6.79
N PRO A 96 2.47 -12.45 5.91
CA PRO A 96 2.92 -12.73 4.55
C PRO A 96 3.08 -11.43 3.74
N VAL A 97 3.88 -11.49 2.68
CA VAL A 97 4.01 -10.41 1.69
C VAL A 97 3.32 -10.83 0.40
N HIS A 98 2.38 -10.03 -0.07
CA HIS A 98 1.76 -10.20 -1.38
C HIS A 98 2.79 -9.88 -2.48
N LEU A 99 3.15 -10.92 -3.24
CA LEU A 99 4.14 -10.89 -4.33
C LEU A 99 3.51 -11.31 -5.66
N GLU A 100 2.27 -10.90 -5.90
CA GLU A 100 1.47 -11.30 -7.07
C GLU A 100 1.74 -10.42 -8.30
N PHE A 101 2.25 -9.20 -8.10
CA PHE A 101 2.40 -8.20 -9.17
C PHE A 101 3.85 -7.79 -9.39
N HIS A 102 4.28 -7.80 -10.63
CA HIS A 102 5.55 -7.24 -11.06
C HIS A 102 5.51 -5.72 -11.14
N ALA A 103 6.70 -5.10 -11.21
CA ALA A 103 6.89 -3.65 -11.15
C ALA A 103 5.92 -2.84 -12.03
N LYS A 104 5.63 -3.29 -13.25
CA LYS A 104 4.81 -2.58 -14.24
C LYS A 104 3.31 -2.88 -14.16
N GLU A 105 2.88 -3.85 -13.36
CA GLU A 105 1.48 -4.28 -13.23
C GLU A 105 0.67 -3.38 -12.28
N THR A 106 0.89 -2.07 -12.41
CA THR A 106 0.35 -1.00 -11.56
C THR A 106 -1.17 -0.96 -11.53
N LYS A 107 -1.85 -1.31 -12.64
CA LYS A 107 -3.31 -1.41 -12.69
C LYS A 107 -3.85 -2.56 -11.84
N ALA A 108 -3.22 -3.73 -11.92
CA ALA A 108 -3.60 -4.90 -11.13
C ALA A 108 -3.35 -4.65 -9.63
N LEU A 109 -2.22 -4.03 -9.28
CA LEU A 109 -1.95 -3.60 -7.91
C LEU A 109 -3.02 -2.62 -7.41
N ARG A 110 -3.36 -1.57 -8.18
CA ARG A 110 -4.44 -0.63 -7.81
C ARG A 110 -5.76 -1.36 -7.56
N ASP A 111 -6.15 -2.27 -8.46
CA ASP A 111 -7.43 -2.98 -8.34
C ASP A 111 -7.45 -3.85 -7.08
N ALA A 112 -6.34 -4.52 -6.76
CA ALA A 112 -6.19 -5.24 -5.49
C ALA A 112 -6.29 -4.30 -4.28
N LEU A 113 -5.60 -3.16 -4.31
CA LEU A 113 -5.66 -2.18 -3.22
C LEU A 113 -7.05 -1.57 -3.03
N LEU A 114 -7.87 -1.45 -4.08
CA LEU A 114 -9.23 -0.91 -3.99
C LEU A 114 -10.32 -1.96 -3.71
N ASP A 115 -9.94 -3.24 -3.65
CA ASP A 115 -10.86 -4.34 -3.34
C ASP A 115 -11.57 -4.11 -1.99
N LYS A 116 -12.82 -4.59 -1.91
CA LYS A 116 -13.66 -4.45 -0.71
C LYS A 116 -13.00 -5.05 0.53
N ALA A 117 -12.18 -6.09 0.37
CA ALA A 117 -11.41 -6.69 1.45
C ALA A 117 -10.50 -5.68 2.16
N HIS A 118 -10.00 -4.64 1.48
CA HIS A 118 -9.10 -3.64 2.05
C HIS A 118 -9.80 -2.37 2.58
N HIS A 119 -11.14 -2.27 2.53
CA HIS A 119 -11.85 -1.03 2.88
C HIS A 119 -11.69 -0.57 4.33
N ARG A 120 -11.16 -1.44 5.21
CA ARG A 120 -10.89 -1.18 6.64
C ARG A 120 -9.42 -1.34 7.01
N HIS A 121 -8.54 -1.53 6.02
CA HIS A 121 -7.17 -1.97 6.25
C HIS A 121 -6.16 -0.82 6.22
N THR A 122 -5.13 -0.96 7.05
CA THR A 122 -3.84 -0.29 6.85
C THR A 122 -2.95 -1.19 6.02
N VAL A 123 -2.50 -0.71 4.87
CA VAL A 123 -1.72 -1.49 3.90
C VAL A 123 -0.42 -0.77 3.59
N PHE A 124 0.71 -1.50 3.68
CA PHE A 124 2.01 -0.97 3.28
C PHE A 124 2.40 -1.49 1.89
N VAL A 125 2.85 -0.60 1.01
CA VAL A 125 3.10 -0.90 -0.41
C VAL A 125 4.50 -0.43 -0.80
N VAL A 126 5.37 -1.37 -1.18
CA VAL A 126 6.78 -1.08 -1.50
C VAL A 126 7.11 -1.30 -2.97
N TRP A 127 7.47 -0.24 -3.68
CA TRP A 127 7.71 -0.29 -5.12
C TRP A 127 8.86 0.62 -5.56
N GLU A 128 9.09 0.68 -6.86
CA GLU A 128 9.93 1.70 -7.49
C GLU A 128 9.11 2.98 -7.71
N HIS A 129 9.76 4.14 -7.58
CA HIS A 129 9.11 5.46 -7.46
C HIS A 129 8.22 5.83 -8.66
N ASP A 130 8.64 5.61 -9.91
CA ASP A 130 7.82 5.92 -11.09
C ASP A 130 6.51 5.13 -11.11
N ASN A 131 6.57 3.87 -10.67
CA ASN A 131 5.38 3.02 -10.61
C ASN A 131 4.47 3.38 -9.42
N LEU A 132 5.02 3.84 -8.29
CA LEU A 132 4.22 4.39 -7.19
C LEU A 132 3.41 5.61 -7.63
N ILE A 133 4.04 6.54 -8.38
CA ILE A 133 3.34 7.71 -8.95
C ILE A 133 2.13 7.26 -9.77
N ARG A 134 2.30 6.25 -10.64
CA ARG A 134 1.22 5.73 -11.49
C ARG A 134 0.07 5.14 -10.67
N VAL A 135 0.38 4.30 -9.69
CA VAL A 135 -0.63 3.65 -8.84
C VAL A 135 -1.41 4.69 -8.05
N VAL A 136 -0.73 5.63 -7.39
CA VAL A 136 -1.37 6.68 -6.58
C VAL A 136 -2.24 7.59 -7.44
N ARG A 137 -1.76 8.02 -8.61
CA ARG A 137 -2.57 8.81 -9.57
C ARG A 137 -3.81 8.06 -10.02
N ASP A 138 -3.70 6.79 -10.35
CA ASP A 138 -4.85 6.00 -10.77
C ASP A 138 -5.85 5.79 -9.62
N ILE A 139 -5.39 5.57 -8.39
CA ILE A 139 -6.27 5.47 -7.22
C ILE A 139 -7.05 6.77 -7.02
N LEU A 140 -6.36 7.92 -7.01
CA LEU A 140 -7.00 9.23 -6.86
C LEU A 140 -8.03 9.45 -7.98
N LYS A 141 -7.67 9.16 -9.23
CA LYS A 141 -8.59 9.28 -10.36
C LYS A 141 -9.85 8.41 -10.20
N GLN A 142 -9.71 7.17 -9.73
CA GLN A 142 -10.86 6.26 -9.56
C GLN A 142 -11.73 6.61 -8.35
N THR A 143 -11.16 7.27 -7.34
CA THR A 143 -11.84 7.61 -6.08
C THR A 143 -12.30 9.06 -6.03
N GLY A 144 -12.13 9.82 -7.11
CA GLY A 144 -12.56 11.22 -7.23
C GLY A 144 -11.62 12.24 -6.56
N GLY A 145 -10.40 11.84 -6.20
CA GLY A 145 -9.38 12.74 -5.65
C GLY A 145 -8.60 13.52 -6.72
N ASP A 146 -7.81 14.50 -6.27
CA ASP A 146 -6.94 15.29 -7.15
C ASP A 146 -5.72 14.50 -7.63
N TYR A 147 -5.88 13.83 -8.78
CA TYR A 147 -4.79 13.10 -9.44
C TYR A 147 -3.87 14.02 -10.27
N ALA A 148 -4.33 15.23 -10.60
CA ALA A 148 -3.58 16.17 -11.43
C ALA A 148 -2.46 16.84 -10.61
N GLY A 149 -2.75 17.14 -9.34
CA GLY A 149 -1.81 17.72 -8.37
C GLY A 149 -0.73 16.76 -7.85
N ILE A 150 -0.69 15.49 -8.27
CA ILE A 150 0.35 14.56 -7.83
C ILE A 150 1.73 14.99 -8.39
N PRO A 151 2.72 15.22 -7.51
CA PRO A 151 4.05 15.68 -7.90
C PRO A 151 4.88 14.55 -8.51
N ALA A 152 6.03 14.91 -9.08
CA ALA A 152 7.09 13.94 -9.35
C ALA A 152 7.65 13.38 -8.03
N TRP A 153 8.16 12.15 -8.07
CA TRP A 153 8.93 11.54 -6.98
C TRP A 153 10.39 11.45 -7.43
N PRO A 154 11.31 12.26 -6.89
CA PRO A 154 12.71 12.29 -7.32
C PRO A 154 13.41 10.91 -7.23
N ARG A 155 14.32 10.64 -8.17
CA ARG A 155 15.06 9.36 -8.25
C ARG A 155 16.01 9.12 -7.09
N ASP A 156 16.41 10.14 -6.36
CA ASP A 156 17.27 10.09 -5.17
C ASP A 156 16.47 10.15 -3.86
N ASP A 157 15.16 10.34 -3.92
CA ASP A 157 14.29 10.34 -2.75
C ASP A 157 13.90 8.90 -2.36
N PHE A 158 14.53 8.42 -1.30
CA PHE A 158 14.24 7.15 -0.63
C PHE A 158 13.48 7.34 0.69
N ASP A 159 13.19 8.58 1.06
CA ASP A 159 12.71 8.96 2.39
C ASP A 159 11.22 9.29 2.41
N SER A 160 10.65 9.71 1.28
CA SER A 160 9.23 10.02 1.22
C SER A 160 8.35 8.81 1.56
N LEU A 161 7.27 9.09 2.26
CA LEU A 161 6.09 8.24 2.39
C LEU A 161 4.92 8.98 1.75
N TRP A 162 4.20 8.31 0.87
CA TRP A 162 2.96 8.84 0.30
C TRP A 162 1.81 8.09 0.94
N VAL A 163 0.87 8.81 1.55
CA VAL A 163 -0.24 8.22 2.29
C VAL A 163 -1.55 8.59 1.63
N LEU A 164 -2.37 7.58 1.34
CA LEU A 164 -3.77 7.77 0.95
C LEU A 164 -4.66 7.33 2.10
N THR A 165 -5.53 8.22 2.57
CA THR A 165 -6.61 7.87 3.49
C THR A 165 -7.94 7.92 2.75
N ILE A 166 -8.63 6.79 2.66
CA ILE A 166 -9.89 6.64 1.93
C ILE A 166 -11.00 6.36 2.94
N ILE A 167 -11.92 7.31 3.09
CA ILE A 167 -13.08 7.23 3.96
C ILE A 167 -14.31 6.94 3.10
N ARG A 168 -14.98 5.84 3.38
CA ARG A 168 -16.25 5.47 2.73
C ARG A 168 -17.36 5.60 3.74
N LYS A 169 -18.34 6.48 3.47
CA LYS A 169 -19.48 6.72 4.36
C LYS A 169 -20.76 6.85 3.55
N ASN A 170 -21.73 5.98 3.78
CA ASN A 170 -23.06 6.05 3.15
C ASN A 170 -23.06 6.10 1.61
N GLY A 171 -22.06 5.49 0.97
CA GLY A 171 -21.90 5.50 -0.48
C GLY A 171 -21.04 6.66 -1.01
N GLU A 172 -20.66 7.62 -0.17
CA GLU A 172 -19.69 8.66 -0.50
C GLU A 172 -18.26 8.17 -0.23
N ILE A 173 -17.32 8.59 -1.09
CA ILE A 173 -15.89 8.33 -0.95
C ILE A 173 -15.19 9.67 -0.81
N ASN A 174 -14.44 9.83 0.27
CA ASN A 174 -13.54 10.96 0.48
C ASN A 174 -12.12 10.42 0.55
N ILE A 175 -11.21 10.97 -0.26
CA ILE A 175 -9.80 10.57 -0.27
C ILE A 175 -8.90 11.77 0.02
N ALA A 176 -7.90 11.55 0.87
CA ALA A 176 -6.84 12.51 1.16
C ALA A 176 -5.49 11.92 0.75
N PHE A 177 -4.64 12.75 0.14
CA PHE A 177 -3.24 12.45 -0.16
C PHE A 177 -2.34 13.30 0.72
N THR A 178 -1.39 12.65 1.40
CA THR A 178 -0.38 13.30 2.24
C THR A 178 1.00 12.81 1.85
N ARG A 179 1.98 13.73 1.89
CA ARG A 179 3.41 13.38 1.81
C ARG A 179 4.03 13.55 3.19
N GLU A 180 4.71 12.51 3.64
CA GLU A 180 5.49 12.50 4.87
C GLU A 180 6.92 12.05 4.57
N THR A 181 7.79 12.12 5.58
CA THR A 181 9.20 11.70 5.49
C THR A 181 9.50 10.65 6.53
N GLN A 182 10.31 9.65 6.18
CA GLN A 182 10.82 8.65 7.12
C GLN A 182 11.80 9.31 8.12
N GLY A 183 12.56 10.32 7.70
CA GLY A 183 13.59 10.94 8.52
C GLY A 183 14.84 10.05 8.66
N LEU A 184 15.10 9.20 7.68
CA LEU A 184 16.16 8.19 7.68
C LEU A 184 17.29 8.48 6.68
N ASN A 185 17.32 9.68 6.09
CA ASN A 185 18.37 10.06 5.13
C ASN A 185 19.79 10.11 5.72
N ASN A 186 19.91 10.30 7.03
CA ASN A 186 21.20 10.39 7.73
C ASN A 186 21.72 9.02 8.20
N LEU A 187 21.09 7.91 7.79
CA LEU A 187 21.61 6.58 8.08
C LEU A 187 22.96 6.36 7.37
N ASN A 188 23.91 5.80 8.10
CA ASN A 188 25.16 5.27 7.57
C ASN A 188 24.94 3.90 6.91
N ASP A 189 25.93 3.43 6.15
CA ASP A 189 25.95 2.03 5.72
C ASP A 189 25.97 1.12 6.96
N TYR A 190 25.24 0.00 6.89
CA TYR A 190 25.05 -0.93 8.01
C TYR A 190 26.37 -1.49 8.60
N TYR A 191 27.46 -1.41 7.85
CA TYR A 191 28.78 -1.94 8.22
C TYR A 191 29.82 -0.85 8.55
N SER A 192 29.39 0.40 8.76
CA SER A 192 30.28 1.53 9.09
C SER A 192 30.41 1.74 10.58
#